data_AF-A0A968LDM4-F1
#
_entry.id   AF-A0A968LDM4-F1
#
_cell.length_a   1.000
_cell.length_b   1.000
_cell.length_c   1.000
_cell.angle_alpha   90.00
_cell.angle_beta   90.00
_cell.angle_gamma   90.00
#
_symmetry.space_group_name_H-M   'P 1'
#
loop_
_entity.id
_entity.type
_entity.pdbx_description
1 polymer ?
#
loop_
_entity_poly.entity_id
_entity_poly.type
_entity_poly.pdbx_seq_one_letter_code
_entity_poly.pdbx_strand_id
1 'polypeptide(L)'
;MQQWTKQKQVLVLGGTREATPLAAQAADIPGVKVITALAGRTRQPMMPSVNTRIGSFGGIAGLTHYLREQEINVLIDATHPFAAQISLNAIAAATAVGIPHLMLIRPAWQRTADDHWIEVENNAAAAAVLPSIAQRILLTIGRQELATFAYLQDLWFLMRMIDSPPADARIPPGKLLRERGPFSLDHERSLLQVYEIDAIVSKNSGGEATYAKIIAARELQIPVVMVQRPSIPCGNKVADIESALSWLKKTIAFKPN
;
A
#
# COMPACT_ATOMS: atom_id res chain seq x y z
N MET A 1 40.19 -8.89 22.11
CA MET A 1 38.90 -9.64 22.08
C MET A 1 37.88 -8.80 21.33
N GLN A 2 37.60 -9.12 20.07
CA GLN A 2 36.45 -8.52 19.37
C GLN A 2 35.19 -9.05 20.05
N GLN A 3 34.41 -8.19 20.70
CA GLN A 3 33.04 -8.53 21.07
C GLN A 3 32.24 -8.57 19.76
N TRP A 4 31.88 -9.78 19.32
CA TRP A 4 30.93 -9.96 18.22
C TRP A 4 29.57 -9.51 18.74
N THR A 5 29.24 -8.21 18.63
CA THR A 5 27.88 -7.75 18.86
C THR A 5 26.97 -8.45 17.86
N LYS A 6 26.11 -9.36 18.35
CA LYS A 6 25.12 -10.07 17.54
C LYS A 6 24.29 -9.02 16.79
N GLN A 7 24.33 -9.08 15.46
CA GLN A 7 23.60 -8.15 14.59
C GLN A 7 22.10 -8.21 14.89
N LYS A 8 21.43 -7.05 14.90
CA LYS A 8 19.98 -6.94 15.07
C LYS A 8 19.28 -7.21 13.75
N GLN A 9 18.46 -8.25 13.68
CA GLN A 9 17.66 -8.59 12.52
C GLN A 9 16.38 -7.76 12.49
N VAL A 10 16.16 -7.02 11.41
CA VAL A 10 14.97 -6.19 11.20
C VAL A 10 14.20 -6.73 10.01
N LEU A 11 12.93 -7.06 10.22
CA LEU A 11 12.02 -7.41 9.14
C LEU A 11 11.21 -6.18 8.72
N VAL A 12 11.27 -5.81 7.45
CA VAL A 12 10.43 -4.78 6.84
C VAL A 12 9.37 -5.46 5.97
N LEU A 13 8.10 -5.36 6.37
CA LEU A 13 6.99 -5.76 5.50
C LEU A 13 6.77 -4.67 4.46
N GLY A 14 7.02 -4.97 3.20
CA GLY A 14 7.06 -3.98 2.12
C GLY A 14 5.85 -3.99 1.19
N GLY A 15 6.01 -3.31 0.06
CA GLY A 15 4.96 -3.17 -0.97
C GLY A 15 4.48 -1.73 -1.17
N THR A 16 5.12 -0.77 -0.51
CA THR A 16 4.92 0.67 -0.71
C THR A 16 6.18 1.31 -1.29
N ARG A 17 6.10 2.59 -1.65
CA ARG A 17 7.27 3.33 -2.16
C ARG A 17 8.25 3.69 -1.06
N GLU A 18 7.74 3.77 0.16
CA GLU A 18 8.48 4.11 1.36
C GLU A 18 9.29 2.91 1.87
N ALA A 19 8.79 1.69 1.68
CA ALA A 19 9.42 0.46 2.19
C ALA A 19 10.84 0.23 1.64
N THR A 20 11.06 0.41 0.33
CA THR A 20 12.38 0.20 -0.29
C THR A 20 13.46 1.15 0.24
N PRO A 21 13.28 2.49 0.20
CA PRO A 21 14.26 3.42 0.77
C PRO A 21 14.40 3.27 2.29
N LEU A 22 13.32 2.98 3.03
CA LEU A 22 13.41 2.66 4.45
C LEU A 22 14.33 1.46 4.69
N ALA A 23 14.14 0.36 3.97
CA ALA A 23 14.94 -0.86 4.13
C ALA A 23 16.42 -0.62 3.81
N ALA A 24 16.71 0.15 2.76
CA ALA A 24 18.08 0.53 2.40
C ALA A 24 18.73 1.37 3.50
N GLN A 25 18.09 2.46 3.94
CA GLN A 25 18.63 3.35 4.97
C GLN A 25 18.74 2.66 6.35
N ALA A 26 17.86 1.71 6.65
CA ALA A 26 17.95 0.90 7.86
C ALA A 26 19.15 -0.06 7.82
N ALA A 27 19.53 -0.56 6.64
CA ALA A 27 20.69 -1.44 6.47
C ALA A 27 22.02 -0.70 6.61
N ASP A 28 22.04 0.63 6.40
CA ASP A 28 23.21 1.48 6.64
C ASP A 28 23.49 1.69 8.15
N ILE A 29 22.59 1.27 9.05
CA ILE A 29 22.79 1.40 10.50
C ILE A 29 23.76 0.32 10.98
N PRO A 30 24.87 0.69 11.67
CA PRO A 30 25.84 -0.29 12.16
C PRO A 30 25.21 -1.35 13.06
N GLY A 31 25.50 -2.62 12.76
CA GLY A 31 24.98 -3.75 13.52
C GLY A 31 23.53 -4.13 13.21
N VAL A 32 22.90 -3.54 12.19
CA VAL A 32 21.57 -3.91 11.70
C VAL A 32 21.68 -4.77 10.44
N LYS A 33 20.87 -5.83 10.37
CA LYS A 33 20.67 -6.64 9.18
C LYS A 33 19.20 -6.59 8.79
N VAL A 34 18.91 -6.18 7.57
CA VAL A 34 17.53 -6.00 7.10
C VAL A 34 17.11 -7.14 6.19
N ILE A 35 15.89 -7.63 6.42
CA ILE A 35 15.15 -8.49 5.50
C ILE A 35 13.89 -7.74 5.07
N THR A 36 13.63 -7.65 3.77
CA THR A 36 12.35 -7.16 3.26
C THR A 36 11.44 -8.32 2.86
N ALA A 37 10.16 -8.27 3.20
CA ALA A 37 9.16 -9.23 2.75
C ALA A 37 8.15 -8.57 1.81
N LEU A 38 7.98 -9.16 0.62
CA LEU A 38 7.02 -8.72 -0.38
C LEU A 38 5.93 -9.78 -0.60
N ALA A 39 4.68 -9.34 -0.72
CA ALA A 39 3.56 -10.25 -0.95
C ALA A 39 3.56 -10.93 -2.35
N GLY A 40 4.45 -10.52 -3.27
CA GLY A 40 4.48 -11.07 -4.64
C GLY A 40 3.27 -10.67 -5.51
N ARG A 41 2.58 -9.57 -5.16
CA ARG A 41 1.36 -9.15 -5.85
C ARG A 41 1.60 -8.55 -7.24
N THR A 42 2.84 -8.14 -7.52
CA THR A 42 3.30 -7.70 -8.84
C THR A 42 4.32 -8.69 -9.40
N ARG A 43 4.30 -8.94 -10.71
CA ARG A 43 5.22 -9.88 -11.39
C ARG A 43 6.67 -9.39 -11.36
N GLN A 44 6.88 -8.08 -11.46
CA GLN A 44 8.19 -7.44 -11.40
C GLN A 44 8.20 -6.38 -10.29
N PRO A 45 8.30 -6.76 -9.01
CA PRO A 45 8.40 -5.79 -7.93
C PRO A 45 9.70 -4.99 -8.06
N MET A 46 9.70 -3.74 -7.59
CA MET A 46 10.95 -3.02 -7.39
C MET A 46 11.70 -3.69 -6.24
N MET A 47 12.84 -4.31 -6.55
CA MET A 47 13.60 -5.08 -5.57
C MET A 47 14.39 -4.12 -4.67
N PRO A 48 14.27 -4.27 -3.34
CA PRO A 48 15.20 -3.62 -2.42
C PRO A 48 16.63 -4.12 -2.64
N SER A 49 17.62 -3.30 -2.29
CA SER A 49 19.04 -3.66 -2.31
C SER A 49 19.43 -4.62 -1.16
N VAL A 50 18.48 -4.99 -0.31
CA VAL A 50 18.66 -5.87 0.85
C VAL A 50 18.06 -7.26 0.60
N ASN A 51 18.41 -8.22 1.46
CA ASN A 51 17.83 -9.57 1.43
C ASN A 51 16.31 -9.51 1.38
N THR A 52 15.72 -10.17 0.39
CA THR A 52 14.28 -10.07 0.11
C THR A 52 13.65 -11.45 0.05
N ARG A 53 12.56 -11.62 0.80
CA ARG A 53 11.64 -12.77 0.70
C ARG A 53 10.41 -12.35 -0.10
N ILE A 54 9.93 -13.25 -0.95
CA ILE A 54 8.67 -13.07 -1.68
C ILE A 54 7.73 -14.21 -1.33
N GLY A 55 6.46 -13.88 -1.04
CA GLY A 55 5.39 -14.85 -0.81
C GLY A 55 4.68 -14.67 0.53
N SER A 56 3.65 -15.49 0.73
CA SER A 56 2.86 -15.47 1.97
C SER A 56 3.66 -16.01 3.15
N PHE A 57 3.29 -15.55 4.35
CA PHE A 57 3.74 -16.13 5.61
C PHE A 57 2.85 -17.27 6.09
N GLY A 58 1.63 -17.44 5.55
CA GLY A 58 0.67 -18.42 6.08
C GLY A 58 -0.10 -17.92 7.32
N GLY A 59 -0.50 -16.65 7.31
CA GLY A 59 -1.26 -16.03 8.41
C GLY A 59 -0.41 -15.71 9.64
N ILE A 60 -1.06 -15.56 10.79
CA ILE A 60 -0.42 -15.22 12.06
C ILE A 60 0.60 -16.30 12.46
N ALA A 61 0.19 -17.58 12.45
CA ALA A 61 1.03 -18.68 12.90
C ALA A 61 2.35 -18.77 12.11
N GLY A 62 2.27 -18.69 10.78
CA GLY A 62 3.47 -18.78 9.95
C GLY A 62 4.34 -17.51 10.00
N LEU A 63 3.75 -16.32 10.22
CA LEU A 63 4.56 -15.12 10.49
C LEU A 63 5.28 -15.23 11.85
N THR A 64 4.59 -15.67 12.91
CA THR A 64 5.19 -15.92 14.24
C THR A 64 6.35 -16.90 14.15
N HIS A 65 6.16 -18.02 13.44
CA HIS A 65 7.21 -19.01 13.21
C HIS A 65 8.40 -18.40 12.49
N TYR A 66 8.16 -17.66 11.40
CA TYR A 66 9.22 -16.97 10.67
C TYR A 66 10.01 -15.98 11.52
N LEU A 67 9.32 -15.17 12.34
CA LEU A 67 9.96 -14.22 13.25
C LEU A 67 10.91 -14.92 14.23
N ARG A 68 10.53 -16.10 14.74
CA ARG A 68 11.38 -16.90 15.65
C ARG A 68 12.56 -17.54 14.91
N GLU A 69 12.30 -18.21 13.80
CA GLU A 69 13.35 -18.93 13.05
C GLU A 69 14.44 -18.00 12.52
N GLN A 70 14.06 -16.82 12.03
CA GLN A 70 15.01 -15.83 11.54
C GLN A 70 15.57 -14.94 12.64
N GLU A 71 15.24 -15.22 13.91
CA GLU A 71 15.63 -14.44 15.08
C GLU A 71 15.39 -12.92 14.91
N ILE A 72 14.24 -12.56 14.32
CA ILE A 72 13.88 -11.16 14.08
C ILE A 72 13.78 -10.43 15.41
N ASN A 73 14.43 -9.28 15.51
CA ASN A 73 14.43 -8.45 16.71
C ASN A 73 13.49 -7.27 16.62
N VAL A 74 13.16 -6.79 15.41
CA VAL A 74 12.26 -5.67 15.18
C VAL A 74 11.44 -5.91 13.92
N LEU A 75 10.14 -5.64 13.99
CA LEU A 75 9.24 -5.67 12.84
C LEU A 75 8.79 -4.26 12.46
N ILE A 76 9.04 -3.86 11.22
CA ILE A 76 8.50 -2.61 10.66
C ILE A 76 7.49 -2.96 9.56
N ASP A 77 6.23 -2.60 9.78
CA ASP A 77 5.17 -2.69 8.79
C ASP A 77 5.13 -1.43 7.93
N ALA A 78 5.67 -1.53 6.71
CA ALA A 78 5.59 -0.51 5.67
C ALA A 78 4.72 -0.99 4.50
N THR A 79 3.67 -1.77 4.78
CA THR A 79 2.72 -2.26 3.78
C THR A 79 1.73 -1.17 3.36
N HIS A 80 0.99 -1.42 2.28
CA HIS A 80 0.02 -0.45 1.76
C HIS A 80 -1.08 -0.16 2.81
N PRO A 81 -1.59 1.07 2.97
CA PRO A 81 -2.65 1.39 3.95
C PRO A 81 -3.95 0.58 3.82
N PHE A 82 -4.16 -0.09 2.68
CA PHE A 82 -5.29 -0.99 2.43
C PHE A 82 -4.95 -2.48 2.65
N ALA A 83 -3.74 -2.80 3.07
CA ALA A 83 -3.29 -4.16 3.34
C ALA A 83 -3.56 -4.55 4.81
N ALA A 84 -4.74 -4.20 5.33
CA ALA A 84 -5.09 -4.34 6.75
C ALA A 84 -4.85 -5.75 7.32
N GLN A 85 -5.11 -6.80 6.53
CA GLN A 85 -4.92 -8.17 7.00
C GLN A 85 -3.47 -8.49 7.38
N ILE A 86 -2.48 -8.04 6.58
CA ILE A 86 -1.08 -8.31 6.92
C ILE A 86 -0.62 -7.44 8.10
N SER A 87 -1.12 -6.20 8.23
CA SER A 87 -0.87 -5.36 9.41
C SER A 87 -1.43 -5.97 10.69
N LEU A 88 -2.65 -6.53 10.65
CA LEU A 88 -3.23 -7.26 11.78
C LEU A 88 -2.39 -8.50 12.13
N ASN A 89 -1.95 -9.25 11.11
CA ASN A 89 -1.08 -10.40 11.34
C ASN A 89 0.27 -10.00 11.94
N ALA A 90 0.84 -8.88 11.49
CA ALA A 90 2.12 -8.35 11.96
C ALA A 90 2.07 -8.00 13.45
N ILE A 91 1.00 -7.31 13.88
CA ILE A 91 0.78 -6.98 15.29
C ILE A 91 0.65 -8.24 16.13
N ALA A 92 -0.25 -9.16 15.74
CA ALA A 92 -0.48 -10.39 16.48
C ALA A 92 0.80 -11.24 16.60
N ALA A 93 1.56 -11.37 15.50
CA ALA A 93 2.79 -12.14 15.48
C ALA A 93 3.90 -11.47 16.31
N ALA A 94 4.10 -10.15 16.18
CA ALA A 94 5.10 -9.42 16.95
C ALA A 94 4.82 -9.48 18.46
N THR A 95 3.55 -9.34 18.86
CA THR A 95 3.13 -9.52 20.25
C THR A 95 3.41 -10.94 20.73
N ALA A 96 3.09 -11.97 19.92
CA ALA A 96 3.30 -13.38 20.29
C ALA A 96 4.78 -13.78 20.43
N VAL A 97 5.71 -13.06 19.81
CA VAL A 97 7.16 -13.27 19.95
C VAL A 97 7.83 -12.26 20.87
N GLY A 98 7.10 -11.25 21.35
CA GLY A 98 7.59 -10.22 22.27
C GLY A 98 8.59 -9.25 21.64
N ILE A 99 8.46 -8.93 20.35
CA ILE A 99 9.36 -7.98 19.68
C ILE A 99 8.70 -6.62 19.40
N PRO A 100 9.49 -5.53 19.38
CA PRO A 100 9.01 -4.23 18.95
C PRO A 100 8.42 -4.24 17.54
N HIS A 101 7.27 -3.58 17.40
CA HIS A 101 6.56 -3.39 16.14
C HIS A 101 6.30 -1.91 15.89
N LEU A 102 6.55 -1.46 14.65
CA LEU A 102 6.25 -0.12 14.18
C LEU A 102 5.50 -0.18 12.85
N MET A 103 4.45 0.63 12.70
CA MET A 103 3.81 0.86 11.41
C MET A 103 4.28 2.19 10.80
N LEU A 104 4.76 2.15 9.55
CA LEU A 104 5.02 3.32 8.72
C LEU A 104 3.79 3.59 7.85
N ILE A 105 3.00 4.59 8.24
CA ILE A 105 1.71 4.91 7.60
C ILE A 105 1.69 6.38 7.24
N ARG A 106 1.90 6.67 5.95
CA ARG A 106 1.78 8.03 5.44
C ARG A 106 0.36 8.60 5.65
N PRO A 107 0.21 9.93 5.79
CA PRO A 107 -1.09 10.57 5.96
C PRO A 107 -2.07 10.24 4.83
N ALA A 108 -3.37 10.25 5.14
CA ALA A 108 -4.44 10.20 4.13
C ALA A 108 -4.48 11.52 3.38
N TRP A 109 -4.84 11.48 2.09
CA TRP A 109 -5.17 12.71 1.37
C TRP A 109 -6.35 13.37 2.07
N GLN A 110 -6.29 14.70 2.13
CA GLN A 110 -7.34 15.53 2.69
C GLN A 110 -8.11 16.19 1.54
N ARG A 111 -9.43 16.21 1.66
CA ARG A 111 -10.31 16.88 0.72
C ARG A 111 -10.10 18.40 0.79
N THR A 112 -9.97 19.06 -0.35
CA THR A 112 -9.96 20.53 -0.45
C THR A 112 -11.36 21.05 -0.84
N ALA A 113 -11.57 22.37 -0.78
CA ALA A 113 -12.88 22.96 -1.08
C ALA A 113 -13.40 22.62 -2.49
N ASP A 114 -12.51 22.62 -3.48
CA ASP A 114 -12.86 22.36 -4.88
C ASP A 114 -12.93 20.86 -5.23
N ASP A 115 -12.67 19.97 -4.26
CA ASP A 115 -12.74 18.52 -4.48
C ASP A 115 -14.18 18.00 -4.45
N HIS A 116 -14.56 17.25 -5.48
CA HIS A 116 -15.84 16.53 -5.57
C HIS A 116 -15.71 15.08 -5.08
N TRP A 117 -15.40 14.90 -3.79
CA TRP A 117 -15.27 13.56 -3.23
C TRP A 117 -16.61 12.99 -2.79
N ILE A 118 -16.88 11.76 -3.19
CA ILE A 118 -17.94 10.90 -2.67
C ILE A 118 -17.24 9.84 -1.81
N GLU A 119 -17.28 10.02 -0.49
CA GLU A 119 -16.59 9.14 0.43
C GLU A 119 -17.38 7.86 0.69
N VAL A 120 -16.73 6.71 0.53
CA VAL A 120 -17.36 5.40 0.70
C VAL A 120 -16.46 4.48 1.53
N GLU A 121 -17.08 3.59 2.28
CA GLU A 121 -16.40 2.68 3.22
C GLU A 121 -15.58 1.57 2.55
N ASN A 122 -15.97 1.13 1.35
CA ASN A 122 -15.35 0.00 0.66
C ASN A 122 -15.67 0.02 -0.86
N ASN A 123 -15.08 -0.92 -1.60
CA ASN A 123 -15.28 -1.02 -3.05
C ASN A 123 -16.71 -1.43 -3.43
N ALA A 124 -17.45 -2.13 -2.56
CA ALA A 124 -18.84 -2.49 -2.84
C ALA A 124 -19.76 -1.27 -2.77
N ALA A 125 -19.58 -0.42 -1.74
CA ALA A 125 -20.23 0.88 -1.66
C ALA A 125 -19.82 1.79 -2.83
N ALA A 126 -18.55 1.74 -3.26
CA ALA A 126 -18.11 2.44 -4.46
C ALA A 126 -18.89 1.98 -5.71
N ALA A 127 -19.00 0.67 -5.94
CA ALA A 127 -19.74 0.12 -7.07
C ALA A 127 -21.22 0.49 -7.04
N ALA A 128 -21.84 0.54 -5.85
CA ALA A 128 -23.25 0.86 -5.67
C ALA A 128 -23.61 2.30 -6.08
N VAL A 129 -22.71 3.27 -5.89
CA VAL A 129 -23.00 4.69 -6.22
C VAL A 129 -22.82 5.01 -7.71
N LEU A 130 -21.96 4.27 -8.43
CA LEU A 130 -21.56 4.58 -9.80
C LEU A 130 -22.73 4.78 -10.80
N PRO A 131 -23.77 3.91 -10.83
CA PRO A 131 -24.85 4.04 -11.82
C PRO A 131 -25.59 5.38 -11.78
N SER A 132 -25.56 6.06 -10.64
CA SER A 132 -26.24 7.35 -10.44
C SER A 132 -25.40 8.57 -10.79
N ILE A 133 -24.10 8.41 -11.03
CA ILE A 133 -23.15 9.53 -11.14
C ILE A 133 -22.30 9.54 -12.40
N ALA A 134 -22.20 8.41 -13.13
CA ALA A 134 -21.19 8.22 -14.17
C ALA A 134 -21.57 7.13 -15.17
N GLN A 135 -20.96 7.20 -16.36
CA GLN A 135 -21.01 6.22 -17.44
C GLN A 135 -19.61 5.72 -17.81
N ARG A 136 -18.54 6.49 -17.54
CA ARG A 136 -17.16 6.20 -17.96
C ARG A 136 -16.16 6.39 -16.81
N ILE A 137 -15.80 5.28 -16.17
CA ILE A 137 -15.15 5.29 -14.87
C ILE A 137 -13.68 4.89 -14.96
N LEU A 138 -12.80 5.70 -14.37
CA LEU A 138 -11.40 5.30 -14.13
C LEU A 138 -11.27 4.54 -12.80
N LEU A 139 -10.95 3.25 -12.86
CA LEU A 139 -10.65 2.43 -11.69
C LEU A 139 -9.15 2.43 -11.39
N THR A 140 -8.78 2.92 -10.20
CA THR A 140 -7.39 2.94 -9.68
C THR A 140 -7.22 2.11 -8.39
N ILE A 141 -8.04 1.09 -8.22
CA ILE A 141 -8.14 0.26 -7.01
C ILE A 141 -7.23 -0.99 -7.01
N GLY A 142 -6.58 -1.25 -8.14
CA GLY A 142 -5.74 -2.43 -8.38
C GLY A 142 -6.52 -3.65 -8.87
N ARG A 143 -5.80 -4.63 -9.43
CA ARG A 143 -6.38 -5.79 -10.12
C ARG A 143 -7.19 -6.75 -9.24
N GLN A 144 -6.94 -6.78 -7.93
CA GLN A 144 -7.57 -7.74 -7.01
C GLN A 144 -9.04 -7.42 -6.72
N GLU A 145 -9.49 -6.21 -7.03
CA GLU A 145 -10.80 -5.69 -6.61
C GLU A 145 -11.75 -5.50 -7.80
N LEU A 146 -11.33 -5.86 -9.02
CA LEU A 146 -12.11 -5.62 -10.24
C LEU A 146 -13.44 -6.40 -10.24
N ALA A 147 -13.45 -7.60 -9.66
CA ALA A 147 -14.64 -8.44 -9.61
C ALA A 147 -15.82 -7.77 -8.91
N THR A 148 -15.56 -6.86 -7.96
CA THR A 148 -16.59 -6.08 -7.26
C THR A 148 -17.39 -5.19 -8.20
N PHE A 149 -16.83 -4.79 -9.35
CA PHE A 149 -17.49 -3.93 -10.33
C PHE A 149 -18.07 -4.73 -11.50
N ALA A 150 -17.79 -6.03 -11.60
CA ALA A 150 -18.09 -6.84 -12.78
C ALA A 150 -19.59 -7.03 -13.05
N TYR A 151 -20.48 -6.71 -12.10
CA TYR A 151 -21.93 -6.78 -12.34
C TYR A 151 -22.50 -5.53 -13.03
N LEU A 152 -21.72 -4.44 -13.11
CA LEU A 152 -22.12 -3.17 -13.72
C LEU A 152 -21.90 -3.20 -15.23
N GLN A 153 -22.82 -3.83 -15.96
CA GLN A 153 -22.67 -4.08 -17.40
C GLN A 153 -22.99 -2.88 -18.29
N ASP A 154 -23.76 -1.92 -17.77
CA ASP A 154 -24.16 -0.72 -18.53
C ASP A 154 -23.13 0.43 -18.46
N LEU A 155 -22.11 0.30 -17.61
CA LEU A 155 -21.07 1.30 -17.42
C LEU A 155 -19.79 0.89 -18.14
N TRP A 156 -18.97 1.85 -18.56
CA TRP A 156 -17.67 1.57 -19.19
C TRP A 156 -16.52 1.89 -18.24
N PHE A 157 -15.52 1.00 -18.14
CA PHE A 157 -14.43 1.15 -17.18
C PHE A 157 -13.05 1.23 -17.85
N LEU A 158 -12.29 2.28 -17.54
CA LEU A 158 -10.85 2.32 -17.74
C LEU A 158 -10.17 1.78 -16.48
N MET A 159 -9.63 0.58 -16.56
CA MET A 159 -9.05 -0.12 -15.42
C MET A 159 -7.53 0.01 -15.46
N ARG A 160 -6.96 0.85 -14.59
CA ARG A 160 -5.50 1.08 -14.55
C ARG A 160 -4.82 0.23 -13.49
N MET A 161 -3.80 -0.53 -13.91
CA MET A 161 -3.07 -1.45 -13.03
C MET A 161 -1.66 -1.76 -13.55
N ILE A 162 -0.79 -2.28 -12.67
CA ILE A 162 0.58 -2.67 -13.04
C ILE A 162 0.60 -3.95 -13.88
N ASP A 163 -0.05 -5.00 -13.36
CA ASP A 163 -0.11 -6.32 -13.97
C ASP A 163 -1.56 -6.66 -14.31
N SER A 164 -1.76 -7.35 -15.44
CA SER A 164 -3.07 -7.87 -15.81
C SER A 164 -3.65 -8.75 -14.71
N PRO A 165 -4.99 -8.77 -14.56
CA PRO A 165 -5.63 -9.78 -13.73
C PRO A 165 -5.40 -11.18 -14.33
N PRO A 166 -5.61 -12.25 -13.54
CA PRO A 166 -5.70 -13.62 -14.06
C PRO A 166 -6.71 -13.72 -15.22
N ALA A 167 -6.50 -14.67 -16.14
CA ALA A 167 -7.35 -14.81 -17.33
C ALA A 167 -8.82 -15.16 -16.99
N ASP A 168 -9.04 -15.82 -15.86
CA ASP A 168 -10.33 -16.22 -15.31
C ASP A 168 -10.96 -15.16 -14.39
N ALA A 169 -10.30 -14.01 -14.19
CA ALA A 169 -10.82 -12.96 -13.35
C ALA A 169 -12.06 -12.32 -13.97
N ARG A 170 -13.13 -12.20 -13.17
CA ARG A 170 -14.30 -11.40 -13.53
C ARG A 170 -13.90 -9.93 -13.53
N ILE A 171 -14.03 -9.27 -14.68
CA ILE A 171 -13.74 -7.85 -14.87
C ILE A 171 -14.97 -7.13 -15.43
N PRO A 172 -15.16 -5.85 -15.09
CA PRO A 172 -16.22 -5.06 -15.72
C PRO A 172 -15.89 -4.76 -17.19
N PRO A 173 -16.90 -4.40 -18.00
CA PRO A 173 -16.70 -4.01 -19.39
C PRO A 173 -15.80 -2.77 -19.51
N GLY A 174 -14.89 -2.78 -20.48
CA GLY A 174 -14.07 -1.62 -20.80
C GLY A 174 -12.63 -1.98 -21.19
N LYS A 175 -11.67 -1.13 -20.81
CA LYS A 175 -10.28 -1.23 -21.25
C LYS A 175 -9.32 -1.37 -20.07
N LEU A 176 -8.39 -2.32 -20.18
CA LEU A 176 -7.26 -2.45 -19.26
C LEU A 176 -6.13 -1.51 -19.71
N LEU A 177 -5.65 -0.67 -18.79
CA LEU A 177 -4.49 0.19 -18.99
C LEU A 177 -3.36 -0.28 -18.07
N ARG A 178 -2.30 -0.82 -18.67
CA ARG A 178 -1.14 -1.34 -17.95
C ARG A 178 -0.10 -0.25 -17.74
N GLU A 179 -0.12 0.36 -16.57
CA GLU A 179 0.80 1.43 -16.22
C GLU A 179 1.28 1.32 -14.77
N ARG A 180 2.48 1.83 -14.53
CA ARG A 180 3.06 1.98 -13.19
C ARG A 180 3.46 3.43 -13.02
N GLY A 181 3.01 4.05 -11.92
CA GLY A 181 3.38 5.42 -11.61
C GLY A 181 4.87 5.60 -11.28
N PRO A 182 5.30 6.81 -10.90
CA PRO A 182 4.45 7.95 -10.56
C PRO A 182 3.80 8.53 -11.82
N PHE A 183 2.64 9.17 -11.66
CA PHE A 183 1.92 9.78 -12.77
C PHE A 183 2.02 11.30 -12.68
N SER A 184 2.34 11.96 -13.80
CA SER A 184 2.35 13.42 -13.88
C SER A 184 0.92 13.96 -14.01
N LEU A 185 0.73 15.22 -13.62
CA LEU A 185 -0.56 15.89 -13.76
C LEU A 185 -1.03 15.97 -15.21
N ASP A 186 -0.13 16.29 -16.14
CA ASP A 186 -0.48 16.41 -17.56
C ASP A 186 -0.88 15.07 -18.18
N HIS A 187 -0.25 13.97 -17.75
CA HIS A 187 -0.66 12.63 -18.13
C HIS A 187 -2.07 12.31 -17.62
N GLU A 188 -2.37 12.62 -16.36
CA GLU A 188 -3.70 12.39 -15.79
C GLU A 188 -4.77 13.24 -16.48
N ARG A 189 -4.52 14.53 -16.73
CA ARG A 189 -5.43 15.41 -17.48
C ARG A 189 -5.75 14.82 -18.86
N SER A 190 -4.70 14.49 -19.61
CA SER A 190 -4.82 13.93 -20.95
C SER A 190 -5.59 12.60 -20.92
N LEU A 191 -5.28 11.72 -19.97
CA LEU A 191 -5.98 10.45 -19.81
C LEU A 191 -7.47 10.64 -19.50
N LEU A 192 -7.82 11.54 -18.58
CA LEU A 192 -9.22 11.80 -18.25
C LEU A 192 -9.99 12.36 -19.45
N GLN A 193 -9.38 13.24 -20.24
CA GLN A 193 -10.00 13.83 -21.44
C GLN A 193 -10.11 12.83 -22.60
N VAL A 194 -9.02 12.14 -22.96
CA VAL A 194 -8.98 11.19 -24.10
C VAL A 194 -9.96 10.04 -23.92
N TYR A 195 -10.15 9.58 -22.68
CA TYR A 195 -11.09 8.50 -22.38
C TYR A 195 -12.46 9.00 -21.93
N GLU A 196 -12.70 10.32 -21.94
CA GLU A 196 -13.96 10.94 -21.54
C GLU A 196 -14.44 10.43 -20.17
N ILE A 197 -13.53 10.41 -19.19
CA ILE A 197 -13.81 9.90 -17.85
C ILE A 197 -14.71 10.89 -17.12
N ASP A 198 -15.80 10.39 -16.53
CA ASP A 198 -16.78 11.16 -15.77
C ASP A 198 -16.81 10.81 -14.28
N ALA A 199 -16.13 9.75 -13.84
CA ALA A 199 -15.82 9.51 -12.43
C ALA A 199 -14.51 8.74 -12.24
N ILE A 200 -13.87 8.95 -11.09
CA ILE A 200 -12.71 8.14 -10.66
C ILE A 200 -13.10 7.35 -9.41
N VAL A 201 -12.80 6.05 -9.39
CA VAL A 201 -12.77 5.29 -8.13
C VAL A 201 -11.33 5.14 -7.68
N SER A 202 -11.05 5.59 -6.46
CA SER A 202 -9.71 5.50 -5.88
C SER A 202 -9.74 5.13 -4.40
N LYS A 203 -8.69 4.43 -3.98
CA LYS A 203 -8.37 4.22 -2.57
C LYS A 203 -7.70 5.47 -2.04
N ASN A 204 -8.06 5.94 -0.84
CA ASN A 204 -7.35 7.02 -0.14
C ASN A 204 -5.98 6.53 0.36
N SER A 205 -5.10 6.23 -0.58
CA SER A 205 -3.80 5.61 -0.34
C SER A 205 -2.80 6.60 0.26
N GLY A 206 -3.07 7.91 0.20
CA GLY A 206 -2.10 8.95 0.55
C GLY A 206 -0.88 8.96 -0.38
N GLY A 207 0.08 9.84 -0.07
CA GLY A 207 1.35 9.99 -0.78
C GLY A 207 1.22 10.61 -2.17
N GLU A 208 2.33 11.09 -2.71
CA GLU A 208 2.32 11.93 -3.93
C GLU A 208 2.22 11.15 -5.24
N ALA A 209 2.73 9.92 -5.27
CA ALA A 209 2.98 9.19 -6.51
C ALA A 209 1.72 8.92 -7.38
N THR A 210 0.53 8.95 -6.78
CA THR A 210 -0.73 8.77 -7.50
C THR A 210 -1.72 9.90 -7.23
N TYR A 211 -1.30 10.99 -6.59
CA TYR A 211 -2.18 12.08 -6.21
C TYR A 211 -2.57 12.97 -7.39
N ALA A 212 -1.74 13.01 -8.45
CA ALA A 212 -1.98 13.77 -9.67
C ALA A 212 -3.38 13.58 -10.27
N LYS A 213 -3.96 12.39 -10.18
CA LYS A 213 -5.33 12.11 -10.67
C LYS A 213 -6.43 12.85 -9.90
N ILE A 214 -6.20 13.14 -8.62
CA ILE A 214 -7.12 13.91 -7.78
C ILE A 214 -7.07 15.38 -8.19
N ILE A 215 -5.87 15.89 -8.46
CA ILE A 215 -5.68 17.26 -8.97
C ILE A 215 -6.34 17.39 -10.36
N ALA A 216 -6.10 16.45 -11.26
CA ALA A 216 -6.73 16.45 -12.59
C ALA A 216 -8.27 16.35 -12.51
N ALA A 217 -8.79 15.51 -11.61
CA ALA A 217 -10.23 15.40 -11.38
C ALA A 217 -10.83 16.72 -10.89
N ARG A 218 -10.18 17.40 -9.93
CA ARG A 218 -10.58 18.71 -9.42
C ARG A 218 -10.68 19.75 -10.54
N GLU A 219 -9.65 19.85 -11.37
CA GLU A 219 -9.62 20.83 -12.46
C GLU A 219 -10.68 20.58 -13.53
N LEU A 220 -11.00 19.31 -13.77
CA LEU A 220 -12.03 18.88 -14.72
C LEU A 220 -13.41 18.74 -14.06
N GLN A 221 -13.54 19.05 -12.76
CA GLN A 221 -14.77 18.92 -11.96
C GLN A 221 -15.35 17.49 -11.95
N ILE A 222 -14.50 16.48 -12.15
CA ILE A 222 -14.85 15.06 -12.16
C ILE A 222 -15.00 14.55 -10.71
N PRO A 223 -16.12 13.90 -10.35
CA PRO A 223 -16.28 13.29 -9.04
C PRO A 223 -15.26 12.16 -8.80
N VAL A 224 -14.76 12.10 -7.57
CA VAL A 224 -13.90 11.02 -7.09
C VAL A 224 -14.65 10.23 -6.03
N VAL A 225 -15.02 8.99 -6.35
CA VAL A 225 -15.49 8.01 -5.37
C VAL A 225 -14.28 7.54 -4.57
N MET A 226 -14.12 8.14 -3.39
CA MET A 226 -12.97 7.94 -2.52
C MET A 226 -13.25 6.84 -1.52
N VAL A 227 -12.67 5.67 -1.76
CA VAL A 227 -12.72 4.54 -0.83
C VAL A 227 -11.84 4.88 0.37
N GLN A 228 -12.44 4.88 1.55
CA GLN A 228 -11.78 5.20 2.80
C GLN A 228 -10.88 4.05 3.27
N ARG A 229 -9.87 4.41 4.07
CA ARG A 229 -8.94 3.42 4.62
C ARG A 229 -9.68 2.50 5.59
N PRO A 230 -9.35 1.19 5.62
CA PRO A 230 -9.81 0.34 6.70
C PRO A 230 -9.29 0.87 8.05
N SER A 231 -9.97 0.51 9.14
CA SER A 231 -9.57 0.89 10.50
C SER A 231 -8.11 0.47 10.76
N ILE A 232 -7.26 1.44 11.08
CA ILE A 232 -5.85 1.18 11.37
C ILE A 232 -5.75 0.60 12.78
N PRO A 233 -5.16 -0.60 12.97
CA PRO A 233 -4.98 -1.19 14.29
C PRO A 233 -4.23 -0.26 15.27
N CYS A 234 -4.45 -0.43 16.57
CA CYS A 234 -3.70 0.29 17.61
C CYS A 234 -2.21 -0.11 17.59
N GLY A 235 -1.32 0.79 18.02
CA GLY A 235 0.13 0.54 18.11
C GLY A 235 0.98 1.74 17.70
N ASN A 236 2.31 1.58 17.76
CA ASN A 236 3.26 2.61 17.37
C ASN A 236 3.17 2.88 15.86
N LYS A 237 3.06 4.17 15.51
CA LYS A 237 2.90 4.64 14.13
C LYS A 237 3.78 5.85 13.89
N VAL A 238 4.32 5.95 12.69
CA VAL A 238 5.01 7.14 12.19
C VAL A 238 4.56 7.43 10.75
N ALA A 239 4.69 8.69 10.33
CA ALA A 239 4.20 9.15 9.03
C ALA A 239 5.25 9.02 7.90
N ASP A 240 6.53 8.96 8.25
CA ASP A 240 7.65 9.11 7.33
C ASP A 240 8.87 8.25 7.71
N ILE A 241 9.79 8.13 6.76
CA ILE A 241 10.99 7.29 6.86
C ILE A 241 11.93 7.80 7.95
N GLU A 242 12.09 9.12 8.09
CA GLU A 242 12.99 9.72 9.08
C GLU A 242 12.56 9.33 10.51
N SER A 243 11.27 9.49 10.79
CA SER A 243 10.66 9.09 12.05
C SER A 243 10.79 7.59 12.31
N ALA A 244 10.64 6.76 11.27
CA ALA A 244 10.82 5.31 11.38
C ALA A 244 12.26 4.91 11.72
N LEU A 245 13.25 5.55 11.09
CA LEU A 245 14.67 5.32 11.36
C LEU A 245 15.07 5.84 12.75
N SER A 246 14.54 6.99 13.17
CA SER A 246 14.73 7.52 14.53
C SER A 246 14.18 6.57 15.58
N TRP A 247 12.97 6.04 15.37
CA TRP A 247 12.39 5.01 16.21
C TRP A 247 13.25 3.74 16.23
N LEU A 248 13.68 3.23 15.07
CA LEU A 248 14.50 2.03 14.97
C LEU A 248 15.81 2.17 15.76
N LYS A 249 16.52 3.28 15.59
CA LYS A 249 17.78 3.58 16.31
C LYS A 249 17.59 3.56 17.83
N LYS A 250 16.51 4.16 18.34
CA LYS A 250 16.17 4.14 19.77
C LYS A 250 15.86 2.72 20.25
N THR A 251 15.07 1.98 19.47
CA THR A 251 14.65 0.61 19.79
C THR A 251 15.82 -0.37 19.86
N ILE A 252 16.78 -0.30 18.92
CA ILE A 252 17.94 -1.21 18.92
C ILE A 252 19.01 -0.83 19.95
N ALA A 253 19.08 0.45 20.35
CA ALA A 253 19.98 0.92 21.40
C ALA A 253 19.51 0.51 22.80
N PHE A 254 18.21 0.26 22.97
CA PHE A 254 17.65 -0.21 24.23
C PHE A 254 18.02 -1.68 24.47
N LYS A 255 18.86 -1.94 25.48
CA LYS A 255 19.05 -3.27 26.05
C LYS A 255 18.05 -3.42 27.20
N PRO A 256 17.03 -4.29 27.12
CA PRO A 256 16.29 -4.64 28.32
C PRO A 256 17.25 -5.31 29.30
N ASN A 257 17.23 -4.84 30.56
CA ASN A 257 17.97 -5.42 31.68
C ASN A 257 17.52 -6.86 31.94
#